data_AF-A0A3D3H6E4-F1
#
_entry.id   AF-A0A3D3H6E4-F1
#
_cell.length_a   1.000
_cell.length_b   1.000
_cell.length_c   1.000
_cell.angle_alpha   90.00
_cell.angle_beta   90.00
_cell.angle_gamma   90.00
#
_symmetry.space_group_name_H-M   'P 1'
#
loop_
_entity.id
_entity.type
_entity.pdbx_description
1 polymer ?
#
loop_
_entity_poly.entity_id
_entity_poly.type
_entity_poly.pdbx_seq_one_letter_code
_entity_poly.pdbx_strand_id
1 'polypeptide(L)'
;EYRVADDSVPYDPLERHRTTVVRGELDVAAMDAAAGALRGLHDFAAYCKPREEATTIRTLLDFGWVREASGVLVATVRADAFCHSMVRALVGGCVAVGQGRLGVDDLVRIRDELDRVPEVKVLAARGATLTEVGYPADDLLAHRASQTRARRDLDAD
;
A
#
# COMPACT_ATOMS: atom_id res chain seq x y z
N GLU A 1 4.26 -6.96 -3.53
CA GLU A 1 3.44 -7.81 -2.63
C GLU A 1 3.68 -7.43 -1.17
N TYR A 2 2.67 -7.59 -0.31
CA TYR A 2 2.83 -7.59 1.15
C TYR A 2 2.09 -8.77 1.80
N ARG A 3 2.72 -9.50 2.74
CA ARG A 3 2.12 -10.65 3.43
C ARG A 3 1.83 -10.37 4.91
N VAL A 4 0.62 -10.73 5.36
CA VAL A 4 0.15 -10.63 6.75
C VAL A 4 -0.43 -11.97 7.21
N ALA A 5 0.01 -12.44 8.38
CA ALA A 5 -0.64 -13.51 9.12
C ALA A 5 -1.40 -12.91 10.30
N ASP A 6 -2.68 -13.23 10.41
CA ASP A 6 -3.51 -12.89 11.56
C ASP A 6 -3.67 -14.09 12.50
N ASP A 7 -4.46 -13.96 13.57
CA ASP A 7 -4.59 -15.01 14.59
C ASP A 7 -5.29 -16.29 14.06
N SER A 8 -5.90 -16.25 12.87
CA SER A 8 -6.50 -17.42 12.22
C SER A 8 -5.47 -18.36 11.57
N VAL A 9 -4.22 -17.90 11.42
CA VAL A 9 -3.15 -18.64 10.74
C VAL A 9 -2.14 -19.16 11.77
N PRO A 10 -1.82 -20.47 11.79
CA PRO A 10 -0.75 -21.00 12.63
C PRO A 10 0.58 -20.32 12.32
N TYR A 11 1.37 -20.03 13.35
CA TYR A 11 2.69 -19.45 13.16
C TYR A 11 3.61 -20.43 12.42
N ASP A 12 4.13 -20.01 11.26
CA ASP A 12 5.13 -20.74 10.48
C ASP A 12 6.53 -20.11 10.65
N PRO A 13 7.48 -20.80 11.33
CA PRO A 13 8.84 -20.32 11.48
C PRO A 13 9.59 -20.10 10.15
N LEU A 14 9.23 -20.80 9.08
CA LEU A 14 9.88 -20.66 7.76
C LEU A 14 9.53 -19.31 7.11
N GLU A 15 8.33 -18.81 7.36
CA GLU A 15 7.81 -17.56 6.79
C GLU A 15 8.09 -16.31 7.64
N ARG A 16 8.74 -16.46 8.80
CA ARG A 16 8.96 -15.37 9.80
C ARG A 16 9.66 -14.10 9.28
N HIS A 17 10.37 -14.21 8.16
CA HIS A 17 11.11 -13.11 7.52
C HIS A 17 10.37 -12.50 6.33
N ARG A 18 9.27 -13.11 5.89
CA ARG A 18 8.48 -12.70 4.72
C ARG A 18 7.03 -12.37 5.05
N THR A 19 6.57 -12.73 6.23
CA THR A 19 5.18 -12.51 6.69
C THR A 19 5.17 -11.67 7.96
N THR A 20 4.33 -10.65 8.01
CA THR A 20 4.12 -9.83 9.22
C THR A 20 2.98 -10.41 10.03
N VAL A 21 3.22 -10.69 11.31
CA VAL A 21 2.17 -11.16 12.22
C VAL A 21 1.41 -9.97 12.81
N VAL A 22 0.10 -10.04 12.78
CA VAL A 22 -0.84 -9.06 13.33
C VAL A 22 -1.81 -9.80 14.27
N ARG A 23 -2.20 -9.15 15.37
CA ARG A 23 -3.17 -9.72 16.32
C ARG A 23 -4.61 -9.45 15.88
N GLY A 24 -5.50 -10.36 16.23
CA GLY A 24 -6.92 -10.37 15.90
C GLY A 24 -7.16 -10.88 14.48
N GLU A 25 -8.29 -11.55 14.27
CA GLU A 25 -8.73 -11.97 12.94
C GLU A 25 -9.09 -10.74 12.09
N LEU A 26 -8.72 -10.78 10.81
CA LEU A 26 -8.89 -9.67 9.88
C LEU A 26 -10.02 -9.94 8.88
N ASP A 27 -10.92 -8.96 8.75
CA ASP A 27 -11.90 -8.92 7.67
C ASP A 27 -11.24 -8.54 6.34
N VAL A 28 -10.93 -9.56 5.53
CA VAL A 28 -10.29 -9.39 4.22
C VAL A 28 -11.17 -8.64 3.23
N ALA A 29 -12.50 -8.76 3.33
CA ALA A 29 -13.41 -8.09 2.40
C ALA A 29 -13.43 -6.57 2.67
N ALA A 30 -13.46 -6.17 3.94
CA ALA A 30 -13.34 -4.76 4.32
C ALA A 30 -11.96 -4.19 3.93
N MET A 31 -10.89 -4.97 4.10
CA MET A 31 -9.53 -4.59 3.68
C MET A 31 -9.44 -4.38 2.16
N ASP A 32 -9.99 -5.29 1.36
CA ASP A 32 -9.98 -5.19 -0.10
C ASP A 32 -10.80 -4.00 -0.60
N ALA A 33 -11.97 -3.76 -0.01
CA ALA A 33 -12.80 -2.60 -0.31
C ALA A 33 -12.06 -1.27 -0.05
N ALA A 34 -11.40 -1.16 1.10
CA ALA A 34 -10.61 0.03 1.46
C ALA A 34 -9.39 0.21 0.56
N ALA A 35 -8.73 -0.88 0.17
CA ALA A 35 -7.62 -0.85 -0.79
C ALA A 35 -8.08 -0.38 -2.17
N GLY A 36 -9.22 -0.88 -2.64
CA GLY A 36 -9.84 -0.48 -3.92
C GLY A 36 -10.15 1.02 -3.98
N ALA A 37 -10.65 1.59 -2.89
CA ALA A 37 -11.01 3.01 -2.81
C ALA A 37 -9.81 3.98 -2.91
N LEU A 38 -8.59 3.49 -2.68
CA LEU A 38 -7.35 4.28 -2.75
C LEU A 38 -6.70 4.28 -4.13
N ARG A 39 -7.21 3.51 -5.10
CA ARG A 39 -6.66 3.44 -6.46
C ARG A 39 -6.83 4.78 -7.20
N GLY A 40 -5.96 5.04 -8.18
CA GLY A 40 -5.95 6.27 -8.98
C GLY A 40 -4.84 7.26 -8.62
N LEU A 41 -4.89 8.44 -9.24
CA LEU A 41 -3.97 9.55 -9.03
C LEU A 41 -4.41 10.37 -7.82
N HIS A 42 -3.58 10.40 -6.77
CA HIS A 42 -3.87 11.15 -5.55
C HIS A 42 -2.60 11.67 -4.89
N ASP A 43 -2.74 12.65 -4.00
CA ASP A 43 -1.71 12.96 -3.02
C ASP A 43 -1.79 11.99 -1.83
N PHE A 44 -0.72 11.23 -1.61
CA PHE A 44 -0.62 10.25 -0.54
C PHE A 44 0.18 10.75 0.68
N ALA A 45 0.27 12.06 0.90
CA ALA A 45 1.02 12.67 2.01
C ALA A 45 0.78 11.99 3.37
N ALA A 46 -0.50 11.70 3.70
CA ALA A 46 -0.88 11.00 4.92
C ALA A 46 -0.25 9.59 5.07
N TYR A 47 0.13 8.95 3.96
CA TYR A 47 0.77 7.63 3.91
C TYR A 47 2.28 7.68 3.65
N CYS A 48 2.84 8.86 3.41
CA CYS A 48 4.23 9.07 3.02
C CYS A 48 5.07 9.60 4.17
N LYS A 49 6.24 9.03 4.44
CA LYS A 49 7.21 9.67 5.34
C LYS A 49 7.78 10.88 4.59
N PRO A 50 7.71 12.10 5.15
CA PRO A 50 8.18 13.31 4.47
C PRO A 50 9.62 13.17 3.99
N ARG A 51 9.87 13.66 2.78
CA ARG A 51 11.21 13.84 2.21
C ARG A 51 11.24 15.21 1.57
N GLU A 52 12.26 15.98 1.91
CA GLU A 52 12.50 17.29 1.32
C GLU A 52 12.58 17.16 -0.21
N GLU A 53 12.00 18.12 -0.91
CA GLU A 53 12.00 18.23 -2.39
C GLU A 53 11.22 17.16 -3.18
N ALA A 54 10.60 16.18 -2.51
CA ALA A 54 9.82 15.13 -3.17
C ALA A 54 8.30 15.36 -3.05
N THR A 55 7.55 15.16 -4.13
CA THR A 55 6.08 15.13 -4.07
C THR A 55 5.58 13.79 -3.55
N THR A 56 4.37 13.79 -2.99
CA THR A 56 3.63 12.61 -2.50
C THR A 56 2.49 12.19 -3.42
N ILE A 57 2.33 12.89 -4.55
CA ILE A 57 1.36 12.57 -5.61
C ILE A 57 1.81 11.34 -6.40
N ARG A 58 1.00 10.28 -6.42
CA ARG A 58 1.29 9.01 -7.12
C ARG A 58 0.02 8.46 -7.77
N THR A 59 0.20 7.61 -8.77
CA THR A 59 -0.90 6.84 -9.35
C THR A 59 -0.82 5.41 -8.85
N LEU A 60 -1.76 5.04 -7.98
CA LEU A 60 -1.91 3.66 -7.50
C LEU A 60 -2.71 2.87 -8.54
N LEU A 61 -2.02 2.02 -9.29
CA LEU A 61 -2.55 1.27 -10.44
C LEU A 61 -3.36 0.05 -9.99
N ASP A 62 -2.85 -0.66 -8.98
CA ASP A 62 -3.54 -1.80 -8.38
C ASP A 62 -3.28 -1.81 -6.88
N PHE A 63 -4.34 -2.09 -6.13
CA PHE A 63 -4.25 -2.30 -4.69
C PHE A 63 -5.43 -3.16 -4.23
N GLY A 64 -5.15 -4.37 -3.78
CA GLY A 64 -6.18 -5.31 -3.35
C GLY A 64 -5.62 -6.38 -2.43
N TRP A 65 -6.54 -7.12 -1.81
CA TRP A 65 -6.25 -8.14 -0.83
C TRP A 65 -6.92 -9.47 -1.17
N VAL A 66 -6.19 -10.55 -0.94
CA VAL A 66 -6.74 -11.90 -0.96
C VAL A 66 -6.31 -12.66 0.28
N ARG A 67 -7.13 -13.61 0.71
CA ARG A 67 -6.72 -14.64 1.67
C ARG A 67 -6.35 -15.90 0.88
N GLU A 68 -5.09 -16.30 0.94
CA GLU A 68 -4.61 -17.51 0.27
C GLU A 68 -5.16 -18.77 0.95
N ALA A 69 -5.03 -19.93 0.29
CA ALA A 69 -5.41 -21.22 0.88
C ALA A 69 -4.63 -21.56 2.17
N SER A 70 -3.44 -20.98 2.34
CA SER A 70 -2.64 -21.06 3.57
C SER A 70 -3.24 -20.28 4.76
N GLY A 71 -4.25 -19.45 4.49
CA GLY A 71 -4.83 -18.51 5.44
C GLY A 71 -4.13 -17.15 5.48
N VAL A 72 -2.90 -17.04 4.95
CA VAL A 72 -2.15 -15.77 4.91
C VAL A 72 -2.89 -14.75 4.03
N LEU A 73 -2.98 -13.50 4.50
CA LEU A 73 -3.50 -12.39 3.72
C LEU A 73 -2.38 -11.77 2.89
N VAL A 74 -2.64 -11.59 1.60
CA VAL A 74 -1.66 -11.06 0.65
C VAL A 74 -2.23 -9.83 -0.03
N ALA A 75 -1.48 -8.73 0.07
CA ALA A 75 -1.77 -7.50 -0.64
C ALA A 75 -0.95 -7.42 -1.94
N THR A 76 -1.63 -7.16 -3.04
CA THR A 76 -0.98 -6.69 -4.27
C THR A 76 -1.01 -5.18 -4.27
N VAL A 77 0.15 -4.54 -4.49
CA VAL A 77 0.26 -3.08 -4.56
C VAL A 77 1.14 -2.74 -5.76
N ARG A 78 0.59 -2.02 -6.73
CA ARG A 78 1.25 -1.60 -7.97
C ARG A 78 0.99 -0.11 -8.15
N ALA A 79 2.05 0.65 -8.41
CA ALA A 79 1.97 2.08 -8.66
C ALA A 79 2.98 2.46 -9.73
N ASP A 80 2.82 3.65 -10.28
CA ASP A 80 3.82 4.25 -11.16
C ASP A 80 5.12 4.58 -10.41
N ALA A 81 5.02 4.95 -9.13
CA ALA A 81 6.10 5.12 -8.17
C ALA A 81 5.54 5.05 -6.73
N PHE A 82 6.43 4.89 -5.75
CA PHE A 82 6.07 4.92 -4.33
C PHE A 82 6.87 6.01 -3.60
N CYS A 83 6.24 6.71 -2.66
CA CYS A 83 6.96 7.56 -1.71
C CYS A 83 7.52 6.72 -0.54
N HIS A 84 8.32 7.34 0.32
CA HIS A 84 8.93 6.63 1.44
C HIS A 84 7.87 6.09 2.41
N SER A 85 7.94 4.81 2.72
CA SER A 85 7.02 4.09 3.61
C SER A 85 5.58 3.92 3.09
N MET A 86 5.25 4.39 1.88
CA MET A 86 3.90 4.37 1.30
C MET A 86 3.20 3.01 1.47
N VAL A 87 3.80 1.96 0.89
CA VAL A 87 3.23 0.60 0.88
C VAL A 87 2.96 0.12 2.30
N ARG A 88 3.91 0.33 3.22
CA ARG A 88 3.81 -0.13 4.61
C ARG A 88 2.75 0.64 5.40
N ALA A 89 2.49 1.90 5.06
CA ALA A 89 1.43 2.71 5.66
C ALA A 89 0.05 2.36 5.07
N LEU A 90 -0.06 2.21 3.74
CA LEU A 90 -1.30 1.79 3.06
C LEU A 90 -1.80 0.44 3.59
N VAL A 91 -0.90 -0.54 3.66
CA VAL A 91 -1.20 -1.87 4.21
C VAL A 91 -1.60 -1.76 5.69
N GLY A 92 -0.95 -0.89 6.47
CA GLY A 92 -1.32 -0.64 7.86
C GLY A 92 -2.70 -0.01 8.04
N GLY A 93 -3.09 0.91 7.15
CA GLY A 93 -4.45 1.46 7.09
C GLY A 93 -5.48 0.37 6.81
N CYS A 94 -5.23 -0.47 5.80
CA CYS A 94 -6.11 -1.62 5.51
C CYS A 94 -6.21 -2.56 6.71
N VAL A 95 -5.08 -2.90 7.35
CA VAL A 95 -5.09 -3.72 8.57
C VAL A 95 -5.90 -3.08 9.70
N ALA A 96 -5.85 -1.75 9.87
CA ALA A 96 -6.70 -1.07 10.84
C ALA A 96 -8.20 -1.18 10.51
N VAL A 97 -8.56 -1.16 9.22
CA VAL A 97 -9.92 -1.43 8.74
C VAL A 97 -10.32 -2.88 9.00
N GLY A 98 -9.48 -3.86 8.66
CA GLY A 98 -9.74 -5.27 8.91
C GLY A 98 -9.89 -5.61 10.39
N GLN A 99 -9.33 -4.79 11.28
CA GLN A 99 -9.49 -4.88 12.74
C GLN A 99 -10.69 -4.09 13.28
N GLY A 100 -11.47 -3.45 12.41
CA GLY A 100 -12.62 -2.61 12.79
C GLY A 100 -12.28 -1.32 13.53
N ARG A 101 -11.01 -0.89 13.51
CA ARG A 101 -10.60 0.39 14.13
C ARG A 101 -10.81 1.60 13.23
N LEU A 102 -10.92 1.36 11.93
CA LEU A 102 -11.26 2.35 10.91
C LEU A 102 -12.37 1.74 10.02
N GLY A 103 -13.23 2.59 9.47
CA GLY A 103 -14.15 2.22 8.41
C GLY A 103 -13.47 2.18 7.04
N VAL A 104 -14.13 1.58 6.05
CA VAL A 104 -13.64 1.51 4.67
C VAL A 104 -13.37 2.92 4.10
N ASP A 105 -14.29 3.86 4.34
CA ASP A 105 -14.21 5.23 3.82
C ASP A 105 -13.17 6.10 4.55
N ASP A 106 -12.71 5.69 5.75
CA ASP A 106 -11.75 6.48 6.51
C ASP A 106 -10.41 6.62 5.79
N LEU A 107 -9.97 5.61 5.02
CA LEU A 107 -8.69 5.71 4.33
C LEU A 107 -8.72 6.77 3.22
N VAL A 108 -9.84 6.90 2.52
CA VAL A 108 -10.03 7.96 1.54
C VAL A 108 -10.04 9.32 2.22
N ARG A 109 -10.78 9.45 3.33
CA ARG A 109 -10.81 10.69 4.11
C ARG A 109 -9.41 11.09 4.61
N ILE A 110 -8.64 10.15 5.18
CA ILE A 110 -7.28 10.38 5.67
C ILE A 110 -6.34 10.82 4.53
N ARG A 111 -6.46 10.19 3.34
CA ARG A 111 -5.72 10.60 2.14
C ARG A 111 -6.00 12.07 1.81
N ASP A 112 -7.28 12.44 1.76
CA ASP A 112 -7.72 13.76 1.32
C ASP A 112 -7.46 14.86 2.35
N GLU A 113 -7.39 14.50 3.64
CA GLU A 113 -6.95 15.39 4.72
C GLU A 113 -5.43 15.66 4.69
N LEU A 114 -4.66 14.85 3.95
CA LEU A 114 -3.20 14.92 3.81
C LEU A 114 -2.40 14.74 5.12
N ASP A 115 -3.09 14.45 6.22
CA ASP A 115 -2.51 14.42 7.55
C ASP A 115 -2.43 13.01 8.13
N ARG A 116 -1.34 12.75 8.86
CA ARG A 116 -1.06 11.43 9.43
C ARG A 116 -1.84 11.21 10.71
N VAL A 117 -2.57 10.10 10.79
CA VAL A 117 -3.31 9.70 11.99
C VAL A 117 -2.67 8.48 12.69
N PRO A 118 -2.72 8.39 14.03
CA PRO A 118 -2.06 7.33 14.79
C PRO A 118 -2.62 5.92 14.54
N GLU A 119 -3.85 5.82 14.06
CA GLU A 119 -4.52 4.57 13.68
C GLU A 119 -3.83 3.89 12.50
N VAL A 120 -3.23 4.68 11.59
CA VAL A 120 -2.48 4.19 10.42
C VAL A 120 -1.03 3.93 10.81
N LYS A 121 -0.76 2.68 11.17
CA LYS A 121 0.59 2.24 11.55
C LYS A 121 1.44 1.95 10.31
N VAL A 122 2.69 2.37 10.31
CA VAL A 122 3.67 1.89 9.32
C VAL A 122 4.09 0.46 9.70
N LEU A 123 3.55 -0.55 9.01
CA LEU A 123 3.83 -1.95 9.33
C LEU A 123 5.29 -2.33 9.12
N ALA A 124 5.72 -3.52 9.56
CA ALA A 124 7.10 -3.98 9.46
C ALA A 124 7.61 -4.04 7.99
N ALA A 125 8.92 -3.94 7.76
CA ALA A 125 9.45 -4.09 6.40
C ALA A 125 9.39 -5.54 5.89
N ARG A 126 9.48 -6.52 6.82
CA ARG A 126 9.59 -7.96 6.50
C ARG A 126 8.45 -8.52 5.66
N GLY A 127 7.25 -7.94 5.76
CA GLY A 127 6.10 -8.40 4.97
C GLY A 127 6.18 -8.00 3.50
N ALA A 128 7.00 -7.00 3.15
CA ALA A 128 7.04 -6.45 1.81
C ALA A 128 8.05 -7.19 0.93
N THR A 129 7.61 -7.56 -0.28
CA THR A 129 8.46 -8.13 -1.34
C THR A 129 8.23 -7.38 -2.65
N LEU A 130 9.31 -6.92 -3.29
CA LEU A 130 9.25 -6.41 -4.67
C LEU A 130 9.17 -7.60 -5.62
N THR A 131 8.07 -7.71 -6.36
CA THR A 131 7.76 -8.86 -7.21
C THR A 131 8.07 -8.62 -8.68
N GLU A 132 7.88 -7.39 -9.16
CA GLU A 132 7.96 -7.05 -10.58
C GLU A 132 8.33 -5.57 -10.76
N VAL A 133 9.03 -5.27 -11.85
CA VAL A 133 9.21 -3.90 -12.37
C VAL A 133 8.84 -3.93 -13.85
N GLY A 134 7.82 -3.16 -14.23
CA GLY A 134 7.38 -3.06 -15.62
C GLY A 134 8.23 -2.07 -16.42
N TYR A 135 8.67 -2.49 -17.59
CA TYR A 135 9.35 -1.65 -18.56
C TYR A 135 8.53 -1.59 -19.86
N PRO A 136 8.43 -0.42 -20.51
CA PRO A 136 7.84 -0.32 -21.84
C PRO A 136 8.79 -0.94 -22.89
N ALA A 137 8.38 -0.92 -24.16
CA ALA A 137 9.24 -1.27 -25.28
C ALA A 137 10.51 -0.39 -25.33
N ASP A 138 11.59 -0.93 -25.91
CA ASP A 138 12.93 -0.32 -25.89
C ASP A 138 12.96 1.10 -26.45
N ASP A 139 12.19 1.36 -27.51
CA ASP A 139 12.06 2.66 -28.16
C ASP A 139 11.34 3.71 -27.29
N LEU A 140 10.60 3.27 -26.27
CA LEU A 140 9.87 4.12 -25.33
C LEU A 140 10.61 4.33 -24.00
N LEU A 141 11.73 3.65 -23.76
CA LEU A 141 12.47 3.73 -22.49
C LEU A 141 12.91 5.17 -22.16
N ALA A 142 13.45 5.89 -23.15
CA ALA A 142 13.91 7.27 -22.97
C ALA A 142 12.76 8.21 -22.60
N HIS A 143 11.60 8.03 -23.24
CA HIS A 143 10.39 8.79 -22.93
C HIS A 143 9.91 8.51 -21.50
N ARG A 144 9.86 7.23 -21.11
CA ARG A 144 9.45 6.82 -19.76
C ARG A 144 10.37 7.37 -18.67
N ALA A 145 11.68 7.42 -18.93
CA ALA A 145 12.65 8.00 -18.01
C ALA A 145 12.39 9.50 -17.77
N SER A 146 12.07 10.25 -18.83
CA SER A 146 11.72 11.68 -18.74
C SER A 146 10.43 11.88 -17.94
N GLN A 147 9.37 11.10 -18.22
CA GLN A 147 8.11 11.17 -17.47
C GLN A 147 8.30 10.86 -15.98
N THR A 148 9.13 9.86 -15.65
CA THR A 148 9.35 9.44 -14.25
C THR A 148 10.11 10.50 -13.44
N ARG A 149 10.97 11.30 -14.09
CA ARG A 149 11.73 12.40 -13.45
C ARG A 149 10.94 13.70 -13.34
N ALA A 150 9.89 13.87 -14.16
CA ALA A 150 9.06 15.05 -14.11
C ALA A 150 8.38 15.18 -12.73
N ARG A 151 8.31 16.42 -12.22
CA ARG A 151 7.57 16.71 -11.00
C ARG A 151 6.08 16.63 -11.32
N ARG A 152 5.34 15.85 -10.53
CA ARG A 152 3.89 15.66 -10.69
C ARG A 152 3.11 16.78 -10.05
N ASP A 153 1.98 17.11 -10.67
CA ASP A 153 0.98 18.08 -10.21
C ASP A 153 -0.42 17.45 -10.40
N LEU A 154 -1.37 17.73 -9.50
CA LEU A 154 -2.73 17.21 -9.59
C LEU A 154 -3.57 17.95 -10.64
N ASP A 155 -3.21 19.20 -10.97
CA ASP A 155 -3.99 20.04 -11.89
C ASP A 155 -3.59 19.86 -13.36
N ALA A 156 -2.54 19.08 -13.65
CA ALA A 156 -1.93 18.95 -14.98
C ALA A 156 -2.13 17.59 -15.66
N ASP A 157 -2.58 16.56 -14.94
CA ASP A 157 -2.75 15.16 -15.39
C ASP A 157 -4.17 14.64 -15.10
#